data_AF-A0A1G7VDU9-F1
#
_entry.id   AF-A0A1G7VDU9-F1
#
_cell.length_a   1.000
_cell.length_b   1.000
_cell.length_c   1.000
_cell.angle_alpha   90.00
_cell.angle_beta   90.00
_cell.angle_gamma   90.00
#
_symmetry.space_group_name_H-M   'P 1'
#
loop_
_entity.id
_entity.type
_entity.pdbx_description
1 polymer ?
#
loop_
_entity_poly.entity_id
_entity_poly.type
_entity_poly.pdbx_seq_one_letter_code
_entity_poly.pdbx_strand_id
1 'polypeptide(L)'
;MAIVLEGLSQCPLCGQVLDRSNEFIMTPPLTSNTKDALFIFSDAGIHVTCLNGHPQKESLLYQMQQSDETRDAANAVCIVDGKLITYPDDYLTTGMLTSDLHEPLVEFNFIILNRNNNTNGTNGMSLFLY
;
A
#
# COMPACT_ATOMS: atom_id res chain seq x y z
N MET A 1 -7.96 5.34 -0.44
CA MET A 1 -8.95 4.28 -0.17
C MET A 1 -9.89 4.26 -1.36
N ALA A 2 -10.04 3.13 -2.04
CA ALA A 2 -10.87 3.05 -3.23
C ALA A 2 -12.33 3.28 -2.84
N ILE A 3 -12.98 4.23 -3.51
CA ILE A 3 -14.42 4.44 -3.45
C ILE A 3 -14.95 4.10 -4.84
N VAL A 4 -15.74 3.03 -4.92
CA VAL A 4 -16.39 2.64 -6.18
C VAL A 4 -17.78 3.27 -6.22
N LEU A 5 -18.00 4.12 -7.22
CA LEU A 5 -19.30 4.67 -7.56
C LEU A 5 -19.94 3.76 -8.61
N GLU A 6 -20.95 3.00 -8.20
CA GLU A 6 -21.61 2.01 -9.06
C GLU A 6 -22.13 2.66 -10.35
N GLY A 7 -21.77 2.09 -11.51
CA GLY A 7 -22.11 2.60 -12.84
C GLY A 7 -21.31 3.83 -13.30
N LEU A 8 -20.38 4.34 -12.50
CA LEU A 8 -19.54 5.51 -12.82
C LEU A 8 -18.05 5.19 -12.79
N SER A 9 -17.59 4.46 -11.78
CA SER A 9 -16.20 3.99 -11.69
C SER A 9 -15.92 2.93 -12.75
N GLN A 10 -14.68 2.88 -13.24
CA GLN A 10 -14.26 1.96 -14.29
C GLN A 10 -13.17 1.01 -13.77
N CYS A 11 -13.20 -0.23 -14.24
CA CYS A 11 -12.12 -1.18 -14.03
C CYS A 11 -10.89 -0.73 -14.84
N PRO A 12 -9.72 -0.55 -14.21
CA PRO A 12 -8.53 -0.04 -14.91
C PRO A 12 -7.95 -1.05 -15.92
N LEU A 13 -8.31 -2.34 -15.80
CA LEU A 13 -7.82 -3.39 -16.71
C LEU A 13 -8.60 -3.48 -18.02
N CYS A 14 -9.92 -3.28 -18.00
CA CYS A 14 -10.77 -3.46 -19.19
C CYS A 14 -11.52 -2.20 -19.62
N GLY A 15 -11.47 -1.13 -18.83
CA GLY A 15 -12.16 0.14 -19.10
C GLY A 15 -13.68 0.10 -18.96
N GLN A 16 -14.26 -1.07 -18.64
CA GLN A 16 -15.71 -1.19 -18.43
C GLN A 16 -16.11 -0.65 -17.06
N VAL A 17 -17.34 -0.17 -16.95
CA VAL A 17 -17.91 0.30 -15.69
C VAL A 17 -17.99 -0.81 -14.65
N LEU A 18 -17.78 -0.45 -13.40
CA LEU A 18 -17.99 -1.32 -12.25
C LEU A 18 -19.44 -1.19 -11.79
N ASP A 19 -20.19 -2.27 -11.86
CA ASP A 19 -21.56 -2.36 -11.40
C ASP A 19 -21.85 -3.75 -10.80
N ARG A 20 -23.10 -3.99 -10.36
CA ARG A 20 -23.50 -5.28 -9.78
C ARG A 20 -23.63 -6.43 -10.79
N SER A 21 -23.49 -6.17 -12.09
CA SER A 21 -23.59 -7.23 -13.10
C SER A 21 -22.35 -8.14 -13.09
N ASN A 22 -21.20 -7.62 -12.65
CA ASN A 22 -19.94 -8.34 -12.56
C ASN A 22 -19.31 -8.16 -11.18
N GLU A 23 -18.84 -9.25 -10.58
CA GLU A 23 -18.13 -9.18 -9.30
C GLU A 23 -16.83 -8.37 -9.45
N PHE A 24 -16.57 -7.49 -8.48
CA PHE A 24 -15.35 -6.71 -8.40
C PHE A 24 -14.84 -6.66 -6.96
N ILE A 25 -13.52 -6.45 -6.83
CA ILE A 25 -12.86 -6.18 -5.55
C ILE A 25 -12.41 -4.72 -5.50
N MET A 26 -12.15 -4.24 -4.29
CA MET A 26 -11.51 -2.95 -4.04
C MET A 26 -10.13 -3.19 -3.45
N THR A 27 -9.15 -2.45 -3.94
CA THR A 27 -7.78 -2.51 -3.44
C THR A 27 -7.49 -1.30 -2.54
N PRO A 28 -6.57 -1.43 -1.56
CA PRO A 28 -6.13 -0.29 -0.77
C PRO A 28 -5.27 0.66 -1.63
N PRO A 29 -4.94 1.86 -1.12
CA PRO A 29 -3.95 2.73 -1.73
C PRO A 29 -2.55 2.13 -1.53
N LEU A 30 -2.22 1.10 -2.31
CA LEU A 30 -1.03 0.27 -2.15
C LEU A 30 0.26 1.08 -2.32
N THR A 31 0.36 1.85 -3.41
CA THR A 31 1.58 2.59 -3.75
C THR A 31 1.28 3.94 -4.39
N SER A 32 2.16 4.90 -4.13
CA SER A 32 2.23 6.19 -4.86
C SER A 32 3.29 6.17 -5.97
N ASN A 33 4.03 5.07 -6.14
CA ASN A 33 5.06 4.93 -7.16
C ASN A 33 4.39 4.64 -8.52
N THR A 34 4.22 5.66 -9.34
CA THR A 34 3.58 5.54 -10.67
C THR A 34 4.35 4.66 -11.66
N LYS A 35 5.61 4.32 -11.36
CA LYS A 35 6.45 3.45 -12.19
C LYS A 35 6.36 1.99 -11.77
N ASP A 36 5.80 1.73 -10.59
CA ASP A 36 5.60 0.37 -10.12
C ASP A 36 4.53 -0.32 -10.96
N ALA A 37 4.76 -1.58 -11.30
CA ALA A 37 3.87 -2.32 -12.17
C ALA A 37 2.49 -2.57 -11.52
N LEU A 38 2.39 -2.57 -10.19
CA LEU A 38 1.11 -2.66 -9.48
C LEU A 38 0.40 -1.32 -9.29
N PHE A 39 0.96 -0.19 -9.74
CA PHE A 39 0.34 1.13 -9.57
C PHE A 39 -1.08 1.20 -10.17
N ILE A 40 -1.33 0.49 -11.27
CA ILE A 40 -2.66 0.39 -11.91
C ILE A 40 -3.74 -0.21 -10.98
N PHE A 41 -3.32 -0.96 -9.97
CA PHE A 41 -4.19 -1.55 -8.96
C PHE A 41 -4.24 -0.72 -7.68
N SER A 42 -3.50 0.37 -7.56
CA SER A 42 -3.50 1.20 -6.36
C SER A 42 -4.80 2.00 -6.29
N ASP A 43 -5.52 1.87 -5.18
CA ASP A 43 -6.75 2.63 -4.92
C ASP A 43 -7.87 2.45 -5.95
N ALA A 44 -8.06 1.21 -6.44
CA ALA A 44 -8.92 0.91 -7.58
C ALA A 44 -10.01 -0.13 -7.26
N GLY A 45 -11.09 -0.09 -8.04
CA GLY A 45 -12.02 -1.20 -8.17
C GLY A 45 -11.67 -2.06 -9.39
N ILE A 46 -11.65 -3.38 -9.25
CA ILE A 46 -11.18 -4.29 -10.31
C ILE A 46 -12.16 -5.46 -10.44
N HIS A 47 -12.63 -5.72 -11.65
CA HIS A 47 -13.41 -6.94 -11.91
C HIS A 47 -12.61 -8.19 -11.53
N VAL A 48 -13.25 -9.11 -10.82
CA VAL A 48 -12.64 -10.38 -10.38
C VAL A 48 -12.14 -11.19 -11.59
N THR A 49 -12.89 -11.20 -12.69
CA THR A 49 -12.51 -11.87 -13.94
C THR A 49 -11.26 -11.28 -14.57
N CYS A 50 -11.14 -9.95 -14.61
CA CYS A 50 -9.95 -9.26 -15.12
C CYS A 50 -8.73 -9.56 -14.25
N LEU A 51 -8.87 -9.53 -12.92
CA LEU A 51 -7.78 -9.84 -12.01
C LEU A 51 -7.34 -11.30 -12.14
N ASN A 52 -8.28 -12.24 -12.22
CA ASN A 52 -7.99 -13.67 -12.35
C ASN A 52 -7.18 -14.02 -13.62
N GLY A 53 -7.33 -13.23 -14.70
CA GLY A 53 -6.55 -13.37 -15.91
C GLY A 53 -5.24 -12.57 -15.93
N HIS A 54 -4.96 -11.75 -14.90
CA HIS A 54 -3.83 -10.83 -14.92
C HIS A 54 -2.54 -11.49 -14.41
N PRO A 55 -1.40 -11.35 -15.11
CA PRO A 55 -0.12 -11.95 -14.69
C PRO A 55 0.36 -11.53 -13.29
N GLN A 56 -0.05 -10.34 -12.83
CA GLN A 56 0.39 -9.79 -11.55
C GLN A 56 -0.55 -10.08 -10.37
N LYS A 57 -1.58 -10.91 -10.55
CA LYS A 57 -2.55 -11.22 -9.49
C LYS A 57 -1.88 -11.64 -8.19
N GLU A 58 -0.99 -12.61 -8.25
CA GLU A 58 -0.35 -13.16 -7.03
C GLU A 58 0.51 -12.11 -6.32
N SER A 59 1.21 -11.26 -7.08
CA SER A 59 1.98 -10.14 -6.53
C SER A 59 1.05 -9.12 -5.85
N LEU A 60 -0.07 -8.77 -6.48
CA LEU A 60 -1.06 -7.88 -5.87
C LEU A 60 -1.61 -8.44 -4.56
N LEU A 61 -2.05 -9.70 -4.56
CA LEU A 61 -2.63 -10.34 -3.37
C LEU A 61 -1.61 -10.44 -2.23
N TYR A 62 -0.36 -10.77 -2.54
CA TYR A 62 0.73 -10.76 -1.56
C TYR A 62 0.91 -9.39 -0.91
N GLN A 63 0.97 -8.32 -1.70
CA GLN A 63 1.17 -6.96 -1.19
C GLN A 63 -0.06 -6.45 -0.42
N MET A 64 -1.28 -6.85 -0.81
CA MET A 64 -2.49 -6.57 -0.05
C MET A 64 -2.46 -7.25 1.32
N GLN A 65 -2.05 -8.51 1.39
CA GLN A 65 -1.90 -9.23 2.66
C GLN A 65 -0.88 -8.53 3.57
N GLN A 66 0.29 -8.13 3.04
CA GLN A 66 1.30 -7.40 3.81
C GLN A 66 0.78 -6.04 4.32
N SER A 67 0.06 -5.31 3.47
CA SER A 67 -0.60 -4.06 3.88
C SER A 67 -1.58 -4.29 5.04
N ASP A 68 -2.42 -5.32 4.96
CA ASP A 68 -3.42 -5.60 5.99
C ASP A 68 -2.75 -6.02 7.33
N GLU A 69 -1.72 -6.87 7.27
CA GLU A 69 -0.93 -7.26 8.45
C GLU A 69 -0.30 -6.04 9.16
N THR A 70 0.22 -5.06 8.41
CA THR A 70 0.76 -3.82 8.99
C THR A 70 -0.32 -2.92 9.57
N ARG A 71 -1.51 -2.83 8.94
CA ARG A 71 -2.61 -1.98 9.40
C ARG A 71 -3.32 -2.54 10.62
N ASP A 72 -3.46 -3.86 10.69
CA ASP A 72 -4.12 -4.57 11.78
C ASP A 72 -3.20 -4.79 13.00
N ALA A 73 -1.94 -4.36 12.92
CA ALA A 73 -1.03 -4.36 14.06
C ALA A 73 -1.57 -3.41 15.15
N ALA A 74 -2.40 -3.97 16.04
CA ALA A 74 -3.00 -3.31 17.21
C ALA A 74 -1.96 -2.61 18.11
N ASN A 75 -0.68 -2.92 17.90
CA ASN A 75 0.47 -2.30 18.49
C ASN A 75 1.38 -1.75 17.38
N ALA A 76 1.14 -0.52 16.93
CA ALA A 76 2.02 0.14 15.98
C ALA A 76 3.40 0.37 16.62
N VAL A 77 4.36 -0.51 16.35
CA VAL A 77 5.72 -0.41 16.88
C VAL A 77 6.60 0.29 15.84
N CYS A 78 7.31 1.33 16.25
CA CYS A 78 8.25 2.00 15.36
C CYS A 78 9.46 1.11 15.06
N ILE A 79 9.79 0.94 13.78
CA ILE A 79 10.94 0.13 13.35
C ILE A 79 12.30 0.71 13.78
N VAL A 80 12.37 2.01 14.05
CA VAL A 80 13.62 2.71 14.39
C VAL A 80 14.00 2.51 15.86
N ASP A 81 13.06 2.74 16.79
CA ASP A 81 13.35 2.71 18.22
C ASP A 81 12.62 1.60 18.99
N GLY A 82 11.83 0.77 18.30
CA GLY A 82 11.12 -0.37 18.87
C GLY A 82 10.01 0.02 19.85
N LYS A 83 9.64 1.31 19.94
CA LYS A 83 8.61 1.78 20.87
C LYS A 83 7.23 1.67 20.27
N LEU A 84 6.27 1.36 21.14
CA LEU A 84 4.85 1.44 20.83
C LEU A 84 4.45 2.90 20.58
N ILE A 85 3.78 3.15 19.46
CA ILE A 85 3.12 4.40 19.14
C ILE A 85 1.72 4.36 19.74
N THR A 86 1.48 5.18 20.77
CA THR A 86 0.22 5.19 21.51
C THR A 86 -0.82 6.16 20.95
N TYR A 87 -0.39 7.12 20.13
CA TYR A 87 -1.25 8.12 19.53
C TYR A 87 -1.27 7.96 18.00
N PRO A 88 -2.45 7.81 17.38
CA PRO A 88 -2.57 7.68 15.92
C PRO A 88 -1.94 8.82 15.12
N ASP A 89 -1.85 10.03 15.66
CA ASP A 89 -1.26 11.20 14.97
C ASP A 89 0.28 11.16 14.90
N ASP A 90 0.90 10.32 15.74
CA ASP A 90 2.35 10.09 15.76
C ASP A 90 2.75 8.94 14.82
N TYR A 91 1.78 8.28 14.20
CA TYR A 91 1.99 7.16 13.30
C TYR A 91 2.25 7.65 11.87
N LEU A 92 3.38 7.25 11.31
CA LEU A 92 3.69 7.36 9.89
C LEU A 92 3.93 5.94 9.35
N THR A 93 3.42 5.65 8.17
CA THR A 93 3.67 4.38 7.50
C THR A 93 4.17 4.64 6.09
N THR A 94 5.13 3.84 5.66
CA THR A 94 5.42 3.72 4.23
C THR A 94 4.36 2.81 3.62
N GLY A 95 3.81 3.18 2.46
CA GLY A 95 3.05 2.22 1.67
C GLY A 95 3.97 1.15 1.07
N MET A 96 3.51 0.53 -0.01
CA MET A 96 4.39 -0.23 -0.89
C MET A 96 5.26 0.74 -1.69
N LEU A 97 6.57 0.70 -1.49
CA LEU A 97 7.54 1.48 -2.25
C LEU A 97 7.86 0.81 -3.60
N THR A 98 7.99 -0.52 -3.58
CA THR A 98 8.24 -1.35 -4.77
C THR A 98 7.59 -2.73 -4.63
N SER A 99 7.08 -3.26 -5.73
CA SER A 99 6.59 -4.63 -5.84
C SER A 99 7.67 -5.64 -6.23
N ASP A 100 8.83 -5.16 -6.68
CA ASP A 100 9.97 -6.00 -7.04
C ASP A 100 10.71 -6.46 -5.78
N LEU A 101 10.63 -7.77 -5.51
CA LEU A 101 11.25 -8.38 -4.34
C LEU A 101 12.77 -8.47 -4.42
N HIS A 102 13.37 -8.12 -5.56
CA HIS A 102 14.82 -8.08 -5.75
C HIS A 102 15.42 -6.68 -5.51
N GLU A 103 14.58 -5.66 -5.39
CA GLU A 103 15.05 -4.31 -5.07
C GLU A 103 15.32 -4.16 -3.56
N PRO A 104 16.41 -3.48 -3.16
CA PRO A 104 16.67 -3.19 -1.75
C PRO A 104 15.50 -2.46 -1.06
N LEU A 105 14.74 -1.66 -1.82
CA LEU A 105 13.62 -0.89 -1.28
C LEU A 105 12.49 -1.75 -0.71
N VAL A 106 12.42 -3.04 -1.06
CA VAL A 106 11.38 -3.96 -0.57
C VAL A 106 11.38 -4.06 0.96
N GLU A 107 12.54 -3.93 1.61
CA GLU A 107 12.66 -4.00 3.08
C GLU A 107 11.97 -2.83 3.80
N PHE A 108 11.68 -1.76 3.08
CA PHE A 108 11.00 -0.56 3.58
C PHE A 108 9.53 -0.48 3.17
N ASN A 109 8.98 -1.52 2.54
CA ASN A 109 7.53 -1.61 2.31
C ASN A 109 6.80 -1.75 3.65
N PHE A 110 5.70 -1.00 3.83
CA PHE A 110 4.79 -1.15 4.96
C PHE A 110 5.44 -1.04 6.35
N ILE A 111 6.51 -0.25 6.49
CA ILE A 111 7.14 -0.01 7.79
C ILE A 111 6.39 1.08 8.55
N ILE A 112 6.54 1.05 9.87
CA ILE A 112 5.91 1.99 10.80
C ILE A 112 7.00 2.87 11.44
N LEU A 113 6.78 4.18 11.39
CA LEU A 113 7.67 5.20 11.93
C LEU A 113 6.92 6.07 12.94
N ASN A 114 7.59 6.40 14.04
CA ASN A 114 7.09 7.39 14.99
C ASN A 114 7.51 8.79 14.50
N ARG A 115 6.53 9.66 14.22
CA ARG A 115 6.75 11.06 13.81
C ARG A 115 7.70 11.80 14.75
N ASN A 116 7.66 11.50 16.04
CA ASN A 116 8.46 12.19 17.05
C ASN A 116 9.94 11.77 17.07
N ASN A 117 10.30 10.66 16.41
CA ASN A 117 11.70 10.26 16.24
C ASN A 117 12.50 11.26 15.39
N ASN A 118 11.84 12.21 14.73
CA ASN A 118 12.46 13.26 13.92
C ASN A 118 12.87 14.52 14.70
N THR A 119 12.60 14.62 16.02
CA THR A 119 12.71 15.91 16.75
C THR A 119 13.97 16.09 17.60
N ASN A 120 14.81 15.07 17.81
CA ASN A 120 15.96 15.15 18.73
C ASN A 120 17.34 14.81 18.12
N GLY A 121 17.49 14.84 16.79
CA GLY A 121 18.67 14.28 16.13
C GLY A 121 19.42 15.22 15.20
N THR A 122 20.04 16.29 15.70
CA THR A 122 21.18 16.96 15.01
C THR A 122 22.41 16.04 14.86
N ASN A 123 22.28 14.72 14.78
CA ASN A 123 23.40 13.78 14.61
C ASN A 123 22.99 12.37 14.13
N GLY A 124 21.98 12.19 13.26
CA GLY A 124 21.68 10.81 12.83
C GLY A 124 20.63 10.51 11.76
N MET A 125 20.17 11.47 10.95
CA MET A 125 19.35 11.13 9.78
C MET A 125 19.94 11.74 8.51
N SER A 126 20.89 11.01 7.94
CA SER A 126 21.16 11.02 6.50
C SER A 126 20.66 9.71 5.87
N LEU A 127 19.46 9.26 6.25
CA LEU A 127 18.75 8.26 5.48
C LEU A 127 17.53 8.95 4.88
N PHE A 128 17.28 8.65 3.61
CA PHE A 128 16.23 9.20 2.76
C PHE A 128 16.56 10.58 2.18
N LEU A 129 17.27 10.54 1.03
CA LEU A 129 17.35 11.51 -0.07
C LEU A 129 18.77 11.53 -0.64
N TYR A 130 19.16 10.43 -1.31
CA TYR A 130 20.07 10.44 -2.44
C TYR A 130 19.54 9.45 -3.49
#